data_AF-A0A1H3ZFW3-F1
#
_entry.id   AF-A0A1H3ZFW3-F1
#
_cell.length_a   1.000
_cell.length_b   1.000
_cell.length_c   1.000
_cell.angle_alpha   90.00
_cell.angle_beta   90.00
_cell.angle_gamma   90.00
#
_symmetry.space_group_name_H-M   'P 1'
#
loop_
_entity.id
_entity.type
_entity.pdbx_description
1 polymer ?
#
loop_
_entity_poly.entity_id
_entity_poly.type
_entity_poly.pdbx_seq_one_letter_code
_entity_poly.pdbx_strand_id
1 'polypeptide(L)'
;MIHLCYAVSDKKGTYTKLVGTSLRSVFVHTEEWVTVHLLHDHSLSEDNRRYLMQLVRNYGQQIIFHNLEREYGDRLQRMEQENKWMEGQIKPGQSWAIWFRLLAGEALADAKRLIYLDADTIVNMDIKELWEEEIGANGLAAVPDQVIQEGHCSFLVKKGLCEEKRYFNSGVLLLDMTVFAKEKNLLERGVAFLKKHELIDYPDQDILNYFYGADCRLLPDKYNTLVNWEMGKRRNELESRIYHYANKQYAFDYGNNYHRLFLDNFAATPWCNADFFCRLAHNIQQNARSKLLVYANLTAGRKRIVVGPDKEEEKYRKMLMLREGERYLTAAELHAQGMNLAAGEILIFFLPYESFMQVKKHLESCGAVEGMHFINGMILTAPDAQQDAKAFLDA
;
A
#
# COMPACT_ATOMS: atom_id res chain seq x y z
N MET A 1 -23.57 6.47 -17.59
CA MET A 1 -22.54 5.43 -17.80
C MET A 1 -21.17 6.02 -17.47
N ILE A 2 -20.54 5.46 -16.46
CA ILE A 2 -19.20 5.81 -15.96
C ILE A 2 -18.21 4.75 -16.45
N HIS A 3 -17.07 5.19 -16.99
CA HIS A 3 -15.98 4.28 -17.35
C HIS A 3 -14.90 4.32 -16.27
N LEU A 4 -14.60 3.16 -15.70
CA LEU A 4 -13.63 2.99 -14.62
C LEU A 4 -12.48 2.09 -15.09
N CYS A 5 -11.24 2.47 -14.86
CA CYS A 5 -10.06 1.74 -15.31
C CYS A 5 -9.16 1.35 -14.15
N TYR A 6 -8.69 0.11 -14.18
CA TYR A 6 -7.62 -0.41 -13.33
C TYR A 6 -6.53 -1.02 -14.21
N ALA A 7 -5.29 -1.00 -13.71
CA ALA A 7 -4.18 -1.72 -14.32
C ALA A 7 -3.60 -2.73 -13.33
N VAL A 8 -3.37 -3.95 -13.78
CA VAL A 8 -2.89 -5.03 -12.91
C VAL A 8 -1.90 -5.94 -13.63
N SER A 9 -0.85 -6.33 -12.92
CA SER A 9 -0.08 -7.54 -13.22
C SER A 9 0.07 -8.27 -11.90
N ASP A 10 -0.45 -9.47 -11.86
CA ASP A 10 -0.80 -10.23 -10.68
C ASP A 10 -0.11 -11.60 -10.60
N LYS A 11 1.20 -11.62 -10.80
CA LYS A 11 2.04 -12.84 -10.75
C LYS A 11 1.86 -13.68 -9.49
N LYS A 12 1.40 -13.09 -8.39
CA LYS A 12 1.20 -13.73 -7.09
C LYS A 12 -0.28 -13.86 -6.67
N GLY A 13 -1.23 -13.40 -7.48
CA GLY A 13 -2.64 -13.36 -7.08
C GLY A 13 -2.95 -12.31 -5.99
N THR A 14 -2.03 -11.38 -5.73
CA THR A 14 -2.04 -10.38 -4.65
C THR A 14 -2.80 -9.11 -5.03
N TYR A 15 -2.70 -8.62 -6.26
CA TYR A 15 -3.22 -7.31 -6.66
C TYR A 15 -4.67 -7.37 -7.13
N THR A 16 -5.12 -8.48 -7.74
CA THR A 16 -6.50 -8.55 -8.25
C THR A 16 -7.53 -8.55 -7.11
N LYS A 17 -7.19 -9.09 -5.93
CA LYS A 17 -8.07 -9.01 -4.75
C LYS A 17 -8.24 -7.57 -4.25
N LEU A 18 -7.21 -6.73 -4.39
CA LEU A 18 -7.30 -5.30 -4.07
C LEU A 18 -8.21 -4.59 -5.07
N VAL A 19 -8.05 -4.85 -6.37
CA VAL A 19 -8.98 -4.36 -7.41
C VAL A 19 -10.42 -4.78 -7.09
N GLY A 20 -10.65 -6.05 -6.73
CA GLY A 20 -11.97 -6.53 -6.32
C GLY A 20 -12.54 -5.80 -5.10
N THR A 21 -11.69 -5.50 -4.11
CA THR A 21 -12.07 -4.74 -2.90
C THR A 21 -12.44 -3.30 -3.26
N SER A 22 -11.64 -2.64 -4.09
CA SER A 22 -11.90 -1.31 -4.63
C SER A 22 -13.19 -1.27 -5.44
N LEU A 23 -13.40 -2.24 -6.34
CA LEU A 23 -14.62 -2.34 -7.14
C LEU A 23 -15.88 -2.51 -6.29
N ARG A 24 -15.84 -3.38 -5.27
CA ARG A 24 -16.96 -3.50 -4.33
C ARG A 24 -17.28 -2.14 -3.71
N SER A 25 -16.25 -1.39 -3.29
CA SER A 25 -16.45 -0.07 -2.67
C SER A 25 -17.11 0.94 -3.60
N VAL A 26 -16.79 0.91 -4.90
CA VAL A 26 -17.50 1.72 -5.91
C VAL A 26 -18.96 1.28 -6.02
N PHE A 27 -19.20 -0.01 -6.20
CA PHE A 27 -20.54 -0.52 -6.53
C PHE A 27 -21.55 -0.39 -5.38
N VAL A 28 -21.10 -0.40 -4.12
CA VAL A 28 -22.02 -0.19 -2.99
C VAL A 28 -22.43 1.27 -2.78
N HIS A 29 -21.72 2.23 -3.40
CA HIS A 29 -21.98 3.66 -3.24
C HIS A 29 -22.46 4.34 -4.53
N THR A 30 -22.52 3.63 -5.66
CA THR A 30 -22.82 4.21 -6.97
C THR A 30 -24.02 3.51 -7.60
N GLU A 31 -25.08 4.26 -7.88
CA GLU A 31 -26.27 3.74 -8.58
C GLU A 31 -26.13 3.74 -10.11
N GLU A 32 -25.28 4.62 -10.65
CA GLU A 32 -25.02 4.72 -12.09
C GLU A 32 -24.40 3.43 -12.66
N TRP A 33 -24.65 3.20 -13.95
CA TRP A 33 -23.99 2.11 -14.68
C TRP A 33 -22.49 2.37 -14.79
N VAL A 34 -21.67 1.42 -14.33
CA VAL A 34 -20.21 1.42 -14.36
C VAL A 34 -19.72 0.32 -15.32
N THR A 35 -18.97 0.73 -16.33
CA THR A 35 -18.19 -0.18 -17.18
C THR A 35 -16.74 -0.15 -16.73
N VAL A 36 -16.29 -1.29 -16.19
CA VAL A 36 -14.92 -1.49 -15.71
C VAL A 36 -14.03 -1.95 -16.87
N HIS A 37 -12.89 -1.29 -17.05
CA HIS A 37 -11.82 -1.65 -17.96
C HIS A 37 -10.63 -2.16 -17.13
N LEU A 38 -10.29 -3.43 -17.26
CA LEU A 38 -9.12 -4.00 -16.59
C LEU A 38 -8.00 -4.20 -17.61
N LEU A 39 -6.95 -3.38 -17.51
CA LEU A 39 -5.71 -3.54 -18.26
C LEU A 39 -4.84 -4.58 -17.56
N HIS A 40 -4.53 -5.70 -18.23
CA HIS A 40 -3.81 -6.81 -17.62
C HIS A 40 -2.83 -7.51 -18.57
N ASP A 41 -1.93 -8.33 -18.02
CA ASP A 41 -1.04 -9.25 -18.76
C ASP A 41 -1.43 -10.72 -18.54
N HIS A 42 -0.59 -11.68 -18.97
CA HIS A 42 -0.82 -13.12 -18.77
C HIS A 42 -0.92 -13.56 -17.31
N SER A 43 -0.53 -12.73 -16.34
CA SER A 43 -0.50 -13.13 -14.94
C SER A 43 -1.87 -13.11 -14.24
N LEU A 44 -2.90 -12.56 -14.90
CA LEU A 44 -4.28 -12.67 -14.42
C LEU A 44 -4.75 -14.13 -14.55
N SER A 45 -4.88 -14.82 -13.41
CA SER A 45 -5.36 -16.21 -13.38
C SER A 45 -6.84 -16.34 -13.75
N GLU A 46 -7.22 -17.52 -14.24
CA GLU A 46 -8.62 -17.83 -14.57
C GLU A 46 -9.55 -17.74 -13.35
N ASP A 47 -9.06 -18.12 -12.16
CA ASP A 47 -9.83 -17.98 -10.92
C ASP A 47 -10.06 -16.51 -10.55
N ASN A 48 -9.02 -15.67 -10.65
CA ASN A 48 -9.15 -14.23 -10.38
C ASN A 48 -10.05 -13.54 -11.42
N ARG A 49 -9.96 -13.93 -12.70
CA ARG A 49 -10.89 -13.50 -13.75
C ARG A 49 -12.33 -13.89 -13.39
N ARG A 50 -12.57 -15.12 -12.94
CA ARG A 50 -13.88 -15.60 -12.51
C ARG A 50 -14.42 -14.82 -11.31
N TYR A 51 -13.59 -14.56 -10.29
CA TYR A 51 -13.96 -13.78 -9.12
C TYR A 51 -14.34 -12.34 -9.46
N LEU A 52 -13.58 -11.67 -10.34
CA LEU A 52 -13.95 -10.35 -10.85
C LEU A 52 -15.29 -10.38 -11.58
N MET A 53 -15.49 -11.34 -12.49
CA MET A 53 -16.75 -11.47 -13.23
C MET A 53 -17.93 -11.75 -12.30
N GLN A 54 -17.76 -12.61 -11.30
CA GLN A 54 -18.77 -12.89 -10.28
C GLN A 54 -19.13 -11.62 -9.50
N LEU A 55 -18.12 -10.91 -8.99
CA LEU A 55 -18.32 -9.68 -8.24
C LEU A 55 -19.08 -8.65 -9.09
N VAL A 56 -18.59 -8.34 -10.28
CA VAL A 56 -19.17 -7.32 -11.17
C VAL A 56 -20.61 -7.67 -11.57
N ARG A 57 -20.89 -8.94 -11.89
CA ARG A 57 -22.24 -9.42 -12.23
C ARG A 57 -23.22 -9.32 -11.05
N ASN A 58 -22.76 -9.58 -9.83
CA ASN A 58 -23.61 -9.48 -8.63
C ASN A 58 -24.16 -8.07 -8.39
N TYR A 59 -23.44 -7.04 -8.87
CA TYR A 59 -23.87 -5.65 -8.83
C TYR A 59 -24.53 -5.18 -10.14
N GLY A 60 -24.76 -6.08 -11.10
CA GLY A 60 -25.38 -5.73 -12.39
C GLY A 60 -24.51 -4.85 -13.30
N GLN A 61 -23.20 -4.81 -13.06
CA GLN A 61 -22.25 -3.96 -13.78
C GLN A 61 -21.53 -4.72 -14.90
N GLN A 62 -20.68 -4.03 -15.66
CA GLN A 62 -19.90 -4.62 -16.77
C GLN A 62 -18.40 -4.56 -16.51
N ILE A 63 -17.67 -5.60 -16.92
CA ILE A 63 -16.21 -5.61 -16.98
C ILE A 63 -15.72 -6.06 -18.34
N ILE A 64 -14.73 -5.34 -18.87
CA ILE A 64 -14.03 -5.61 -20.12
C ILE A 64 -12.54 -5.79 -19.79
N PHE A 65 -11.98 -6.89 -20.28
CA PHE A 65 -10.60 -7.28 -20.05
C PHE A 65 -9.76 -6.93 -21.27
N HIS A 66 -8.71 -6.13 -21.08
CA HIS A 66 -7.77 -5.71 -22.12
C HIS A 66 -6.43 -6.39 -21.84
N ASN A 67 -6.08 -7.37 -22.69
CA ASN A 67 -4.83 -8.11 -22.52
C ASN A 67 -3.71 -7.36 -23.24
N LEU A 68 -3.01 -6.50 -22.50
CA LEU A 68 -2.01 -5.61 -23.05
C LEU A 68 -0.78 -6.34 -23.56
N GLU A 69 -0.47 -7.53 -23.04
CA GLU A 69 0.62 -8.33 -23.60
C GLU A 69 0.25 -8.96 -24.94
N ARG A 70 -1.02 -9.34 -25.12
CA ARG A 70 -1.48 -9.83 -26.43
C ARG A 70 -1.46 -8.72 -27.49
N GLU A 71 -1.78 -7.50 -27.09
CA GLU A 71 -1.91 -6.36 -28.00
C GLU A 71 -0.59 -5.60 -28.22
N TYR A 72 0.24 -5.51 -27.19
CA TYR A 72 1.47 -4.71 -27.15
C TYR A 72 2.71 -5.51 -26.71
N GLY A 73 2.66 -6.84 -26.69
CA GLY A 73 3.72 -7.70 -26.15
C GLY A 73 5.11 -7.44 -26.71
N ASP A 74 5.25 -7.42 -28.05
CA ASP A 74 6.54 -7.14 -28.70
C ASP A 74 7.09 -5.75 -28.33
N ARG A 75 6.19 -4.77 -28.17
CA ARG A 75 6.53 -3.39 -27.81
C ARG A 75 6.97 -3.30 -26.35
N LEU A 76 6.23 -3.94 -25.44
CA LEU A 76 6.57 -4.02 -24.02
C LEU A 76 7.87 -4.78 -23.78
N GLN A 77 8.08 -5.90 -24.48
CA GLN A 77 9.31 -6.69 -24.40
C GLN A 77 10.52 -5.90 -24.90
N ARG A 78 10.38 -5.18 -26.02
CA ARG A 78 11.43 -4.29 -26.52
C ARG A 78 11.74 -3.18 -25.52
N MET A 79 10.70 -2.57 -24.95
CA MET A 79 10.87 -1.55 -23.91
C MET A 79 11.62 -2.08 -22.70
N GLU A 80 11.32 -3.30 -22.25
CA GLU A 80 12.06 -3.98 -21.18
C GLU A 80 13.54 -4.19 -21.54
N GLN A 81 13.82 -4.72 -22.73
CA GLN A 81 15.19 -4.99 -23.18
C GLN A 81 16.04 -3.73 -23.35
N GLU A 82 15.46 -2.63 -23.83
CA GLU A 82 16.16 -1.37 -24.09
C GLU A 82 16.36 -0.52 -22.83
N ASN A 83 15.60 -0.79 -21.76
CA ASN A 83 15.59 -0.01 -20.53
C ASN A 83 16.08 -0.78 -19.31
N LYS A 84 17.09 -1.65 -19.49
CA LYS A 84 17.74 -2.36 -18.38
C LYS A 84 18.32 -1.47 -17.29
N TRP A 85 18.54 -0.18 -17.56
CA TRP A 85 18.93 0.79 -16.52
C TRP A 85 17.88 0.90 -15.40
N MET A 86 16.63 0.48 -15.67
CA MET A 86 15.56 0.37 -14.69
C MET A 86 15.58 -0.94 -13.88
N GLU A 87 16.33 -1.96 -14.33
CA GLU A 87 16.51 -3.22 -13.59
C GLU A 87 17.17 -2.90 -12.25
N GLY A 88 16.46 -3.18 -11.15
CA GLY A 88 16.90 -2.87 -9.78
C GLY A 88 16.49 -1.48 -9.25
N GLN A 89 15.99 -0.59 -10.11
CA GLN A 89 15.35 0.67 -9.68
C GLN A 89 13.83 0.53 -9.52
N ILE A 90 13.22 -0.37 -10.29
CA ILE A 90 11.87 -0.86 -10.04
C ILE A 90 11.91 -1.68 -8.75
N LYS A 91 11.19 -1.23 -7.71
CA LYS A 91 11.20 -1.88 -6.38
C LYS A 91 10.83 -3.38 -6.53
N PRO A 92 11.44 -4.31 -5.75
CA PRO A 92 11.03 -5.71 -5.77
C PRO A 92 9.52 -5.87 -5.55
N GLY A 93 8.81 -6.35 -6.58
CA GLY A 93 7.35 -6.49 -6.58
C GLY A 93 6.56 -5.46 -7.39
N GLN A 94 7.22 -4.46 -7.98
CA GLN A 94 6.65 -3.67 -9.07
C GLN A 94 6.84 -4.43 -10.38
N SER A 95 5.75 -4.66 -11.09
CA SER A 95 5.70 -5.28 -12.42
C SER A 95 5.64 -4.20 -13.50
N TRP A 96 5.79 -4.59 -14.76
CA TRP A 96 5.53 -3.70 -15.91
C TRP A 96 4.11 -3.11 -15.94
N ALA A 97 3.20 -3.55 -15.07
CA ALA A 97 1.88 -2.95 -14.92
C ALA A 97 1.89 -1.48 -14.48
N ILE A 98 2.98 -0.98 -13.87
CA ILE A 98 3.12 0.46 -13.59
C ILE A 98 2.94 1.31 -14.85
N TRP A 99 3.30 0.75 -16.01
CA TRP A 99 3.24 1.41 -17.31
C TRP A 99 1.88 1.30 -18.00
N PHE A 100 1.05 0.35 -17.61
CA PHE A 100 -0.21 0.07 -18.30
C PHE A 100 -1.15 1.27 -18.28
N ARG A 101 -1.10 2.11 -17.23
CA ARG A 101 -1.85 3.36 -17.18
C ARG A 101 -1.46 4.33 -18.30
N LEU A 102 -0.19 4.36 -18.71
CA LEU A 102 0.29 5.21 -19.81
C LEU A 102 -0.21 4.71 -21.17
N LEU A 103 -0.57 3.42 -21.26
CA LEU A 103 -1.16 2.82 -22.46
C LEU A 103 -2.69 2.98 -22.52
N ALA A 104 -3.34 3.52 -21.49
CA ALA A 104 -4.79 3.65 -21.45
C ALA A 104 -5.34 4.46 -22.65
N GLY A 105 -4.62 5.50 -23.09
CA GLY A 105 -4.99 6.31 -24.25
C GLY A 105 -5.02 5.52 -25.56
N GLU A 106 -4.17 4.51 -25.69
CA GLU A 106 -4.09 3.65 -26.88
C GLU A 106 -5.06 2.46 -26.77
N ALA A 107 -5.12 1.83 -25.59
CA ALA A 107 -5.93 0.64 -25.35
C ALA A 107 -7.43 0.93 -25.27
N LEU A 108 -7.81 2.15 -24.83
CA LEU A 108 -9.20 2.54 -24.58
C LEU A 108 -9.64 3.71 -25.47
N ALA A 109 -9.21 3.72 -26.74
CA ALA A 109 -9.43 4.82 -27.67
C ALA A 109 -10.91 5.16 -27.95
N ASP A 110 -11.83 4.21 -27.74
CA ASP A 110 -13.28 4.43 -27.92
C ASP A 110 -13.95 5.11 -26.71
N ALA A 111 -13.30 5.09 -25.54
CA ALA A 111 -13.79 5.82 -24.38
C ALA A 111 -13.57 7.33 -24.60
N LYS A 112 -14.55 8.16 -24.22
CA LYS A 112 -14.41 9.64 -24.27
C LYS A 112 -13.94 10.22 -22.94
N ARG A 113 -14.22 9.51 -21.85
CA ARG A 113 -13.94 9.94 -20.49
C ARG A 113 -13.65 8.70 -19.65
N LEU A 114 -12.73 8.81 -18.69
CA LEU A 114 -12.27 7.68 -17.91
C LEU A 114 -11.89 8.13 -16.49
N ILE A 115 -12.30 7.37 -15.48
CA ILE A 115 -11.67 7.44 -14.16
C ILE A 115 -10.66 6.29 -14.08
N TYR A 116 -9.41 6.60 -13.76
CA TYR A 116 -8.41 5.61 -13.39
C TYR A 116 -8.28 5.54 -11.88
N LEU A 117 -8.25 4.34 -11.32
CA LEU A 117 -7.97 4.09 -9.90
C LEU A 117 -6.81 3.11 -9.73
N ASP A 118 -5.94 3.39 -8.77
CA ASP A 118 -5.00 2.42 -8.23
C ASP A 118 -5.77 1.30 -7.50
N ALA A 119 -5.20 0.09 -7.51
CA ALA A 119 -5.84 -1.10 -6.96
C ALA A 119 -6.08 -1.01 -5.45
N ASP A 120 -5.29 -0.24 -4.72
CA ASP A 120 -5.33 -0.02 -3.27
C ASP A 120 -6.14 1.23 -2.88
N THR A 121 -7.20 1.52 -3.62
CA THR A 121 -8.18 2.57 -3.30
C THR A 121 -9.48 1.97 -2.74
N ILE A 122 -10.12 2.68 -1.81
CA ILE A 122 -11.48 2.40 -1.33
C ILE A 122 -12.33 3.66 -1.51
N VAL A 123 -13.36 3.56 -2.33
CA VAL A 123 -14.30 4.62 -2.65
C VAL A 123 -15.43 4.60 -1.62
N ASN A 124 -15.42 5.54 -0.67
CA ASN A 124 -16.42 5.70 0.39
C ASN A 124 -17.35 6.89 0.09
N MET A 125 -17.75 7.03 -1.19
CA MET A 125 -18.58 8.10 -1.72
C MET A 125 -19.20 7.68 -3.06
N ASP A 126 -20.16 8.43 -3.59
CA ASP A 126 -20.64 8.20 -4.96
C ASP A 126 -19.55 8.64 -5.96
N ILE A 127 -19.04 7.70 -6.77
CA ILE A 127 -17.98 7.99 -7.74
C ILE A 127 -18.45 8.94 -8.85
N LYS A 128 -19.77 9.09 -9.02
CA LYS A 128 -20.36 10.08 -9.93
C LYS A 128 -19.90 11.49 -9.61
N GLU A 129 -19.71 11.83 -8.33
CA GLU A 129 -19.20 13.14 -7.93
C GLU A 129 -17.81 13.43 -8.53
N LEU A 130 -16.95 12.41 -8.69
CA LEU A 130 -15.66 12.56 -9.37
C LEU A 130 -15.86 12.60 -10.89
N TRP A 131 -16.77 11.77 -11.42
CA TRP A 131 -17.05 11.71 -12.85
C TRP A 131 -17.52 13.04 -13.43
N GLU A 132 -18.26 13.84 -12.65
CA GLU A 132 -18.84 15.11 -13.07
C GLU A 132 -17.90 16.32 -12.91
N GLU A 133 -16.75 16.16 -12.25
CA GLU A 133 -15.77 17.23 -12.08
C GLU A 133 -15.25 17.78 -13.42
N GLU A 134 -14.74 19.00 -13.41
CA GLU A 134 -14.11 19.57 -14.61
C GLU A 134 -12.75 18.91 -14.89
N ILE A 135 -12.38 18.81 -16.17
CA ILE A 135 -11.08 18.29 -16.60
C ILE A 135 -10.24 19.45 -17.14
N GLY A 136 -8.93 19.43 -16.86
CA GLY A 136 -7.99 20.44 -17.37
C GLY A 136 -7.91 20.45 -18.89
N ALA A 137 -7.39 21.54 -19.47
CA ALA A 137 -7.30 21.72 -20.92
C ALA A 137 -6.43 20.65 -21.61
N ASN A 138 -5.51 20.03 -20.86
CA ASN A 138 -4.67 18.92 -21.32
C ASN A 138 -5.31 17.53 -21.10
N GLY A 139 -6.57 17.47 -20.70
CA GLY A 139 -7.32 16.24 -20.56
C GLY A 139 -7.09 15.46 -19.28
N LEU A 140 -6.54 16.08 -18.23
CA LEU A 140 -6.31 15.42 -16.94
C LEU A 140 -6.79 16.29 -15.76
N ALA A 141 -7.42 15.64 -14.78
CA ALA A 141 -7.65 16.16 -13.45
C ALA A 141 -7.19 15.15 -12.39
N ALA A 142 -6.55 15.65 -11.34
CA ALA A 142 -5.98 14.83 -10.27
C ALA A 142 -5.82 15.62 -8.98
N VAL A 143 -5.66 14.90 -7.87
CA VAL A 143 -5.47 15.50 -6.54
C VAL A 143 -3.99 15.83 -6.32
N PRO A 144 -3.63 17.01 -5.79
CA PRO A 144 -2.26 17.32 -5.44
C PRO A 144 -1.65 16.30 -4.48
N ASP A 145 -0.38 15.96 -4.66
CA ASP A 145 0.30 15.02 -3.77
C ASP A 145 0.73 15.74 -2.48
N GLN A 146 -0.06 15.58 -1.41
CA GLN A 146 0.20 16.24 -0.12
C GLN A 146 1.58 15.88 0.46
N VAL A 147 2.07 14.67 0.23
CA VAL A 147 3.37 14.23 0.73
C VAL A 147 4.47 15.07 0.09
N ILE A 148 4.38 15.27 -1.23
CA ILE A 148 5.33 16.11 -1.96
C ILE A 148 5.24 17.59 -1.56
N GLN A 149 4.02 18.11 -1.39
CA GLN A 149 3.79 19.50 -0.99
C GLN A 149 4.23 19.85 0.44
N GLU A 150 4.37 18.85 1.32
CA GLU A 150 4.82 19.03 2.70
C GLU A 150 6.32 18.75 2.88
N GLY A 151 7.09 18.80 1.79
CA GLY A 151 8.55 18.81 1.83
C GLY A 151 9.22 17.46 1.53
N HIS A 152 8.47 16.40 1.19
CA HIS A 152 9.08 15.22 0.58
C HIS A 152 9.45 15.53 -0.86
N CYS A 153 10.74 15.49 -1.17
CA CYS A 153 11.19 16.00 -2.46
C CYS A 153 11.33 14.89 -3.52
N SER A 154 10.43 14.87 -4.50
CA SER A 154 10.60 14.20 -5.80
C SER A 154 11.78 14.80 -6.57
N PHE A 155 12.59 13.97 -7.24
CA PHE A 155 13.63 14.46 -8.15
C PHE A 155 13.10 15.33 -9.29
N LEU A 156 11.87 15.09 -9.77
CA LEU A 156 11.24 15.90 -10.82
C LEU A 156 11.10 17.36 -10.37
N VAL A 157 10.61 17.57 -9.14
CA VAL A 157 10.43 18.89 -8.52
C VAL A 157 11.80 19.52 -8.21
N LYS A 158 12.72 18.76 -7.59
CA LYS A 158 14.08 19.24 -7.28
C LYS A 158 14.85 19.73 -8.50
N LYS A 159 14.65 19.08 -9.65
CA LYS A 159 15.30 19.45 -10.92
C LYS A 159 14.57 20.60 -11.65
N GLY A 160 13.49 21.15 -11.09
CA GLY A 160 12.73 22.24 -11.67
C GLY A 160 11.93 21.85 -12.91
N LEU A 161 11.66 20.56 -13.10
CA LEU A 161 10.93 20.03 -14.26
C LEU A 161 9.41 20.00 -14.04
N CYS A 162 8.96 20.18 -12.78
CA CYS A 162 7.57 20.33 -12.40
C CYS A 162 7.49 21.24 -11.17
N GLU A 163 6.49 22.13 -11.13
CA GLU A 163 6.25 22.96 -9.95
C GLU A 163 5.66 22.12 -8.81
N GLU A 164 6.21 22.22 -7.59
CA GLU A 164 5.77 21.46 -6.42
C GLU A 164 4.25 21.55 -6.16
N LYS A 165 3.70 22.76 -6.24
CA LYS A 165 2.26 23.03 -6.06
C LYS A 165 1.36 22.41 -7.14
N ARG A 166 1.94 22.02 -8.28
CA ARG A 166 1.25 21.37 -9.42
C ARG A 166 1.42 19.86 -9.42
N TYR A 167 2.35 19.35 -8.62
CA TYR A 167 2.63 17.93 -8.55
C TYR A 167 1.45 17.17 -7.93
N PHE A 168 0.91 16.22 -8.66
CA PHE A 168 -0.28 15.44 -8.30
C PHE A 168 0.03 13.96 -8.07
N ASN A 169 -0.80 13.33 -7.25
CA ASN A 169 -0.75 11.88 -7.04
C ASN A 169 -1.47 11.17 -8.19
N SER A 170 -0.85 10.14 -8.78
CA SER A 170 -1.39 9.45 -9.95
C SER A 170 -2.37 8.32 -9.64
N GLY A 171 -2.67 8.05 -8.36
CA GLY A 171 -3.52 6.93 -7.96
C GLY A 171 -5.01 7.13 -8.21
N VAL A 172 -5.45 8.37 -8.45
CA VAL A 172 -6.81 8.69 -8.90
C VAL A 172 -6.71 9.76 -9.98
N LEU A 173 -7.13 9.42 -11.20
CA LEU A 173 -7.12 10.34 -12.34
C LEU A 173 -8.50 10.40 -12.98
N LEU A 174 -8.93 11.60 -13.35
CA LEU A 174 -10.07 11.82 -14.24
C LEU A 174 -9.53 12.32 -15.59
N LEU A 175 -9.84 11.58 -16.65
CA LEU A 175 -9.24 11.76 -17.96
C LEU A 175 -10.29 12.08 -19.02
N ASP A 176 -10.01 13.09 -19.84
CA ASP A 176 -10.66 13.28 -21.13
C ASP A 176 -9.86 12.48 -22.15
N MET A 177 -10.42 11.33 -22.53
CA MET A 177 -9.73 10.40 -23.41
C MET A 177 -9.62 10.93 -24.84
N THR A 178 -10.46 11.89 -25.25
CA THR A 178 -10.35 12.53 -26.56
C THR A 178 -9.12 13.43 -26.68
N VAL A 179 -8.59 13.89 -25.53
CA VAL A 179 -7.35 14.64 -25.44
C VAL A 179 -6.19 13.70 -25.09
N PHE A 180 -6.35 12.87 -24.06
CA PHE A 180 -5.30 11.97 -23.57
C PHE A 180 -4.81 10.99 -24.65
N ALA A 181 -5.71 10.43 -25.47
CA ALA A 181 -5.34 9.51 -26.55
C ALA A 181 -4.54 10.17 -27.69
N LYS A 182 -4.45 11.51 -27.74
CA LYS A 182 -3.63 12.23 -28.73
C LYS A 182 -2.13 12.18 -28.41
N GLU A 183 -1.75 11.91 -27.15
CA GLU A 183 -0.35 11.75 -26.76
C GLU A 183 0.21 10.40 -27.23
N LYS A 184 0.61 10.37 -28.50
CA LYS A 184 1.18 9.17 -29.12
C LYS A 184 2.51 8.79 -28.48
N ASN A 185 2.69 7.49 -28.26
CA ASN A 185 3.91 6.90 -27.70
C ASN A 185 4.29 7.51 -26.35
N LEU A 186 3.29 7.83 -25.51
CA LEU A 186 3.50 8.41 -24.17
C LEU A 186 4.44 7.54 -23.33
N LEU A 187 4.29 6.22 -23.40
CA LEU A 187 5.17 5.27 -22.72
C LEU A 187 6.64 5.45 -23.11
N GLU A 188 6.97 5.34 -24.40
CA GLU A 188 8.36 5.43 -24.89
C GLU A 188 8.97 6.80 -24.62
N ARG A 189 8.21 7.87 -24.90
CA ARG A 189 8.67 9.25 -24.66
C ARG A 189 8.90 9.48 -23.17
N GLY A 190 8.00 8.97 -22.33
CA GLY A 190 8.11 9.06 -20.89
C GLY A 190 9.31 8.31 -20.35
N VAL A 191 9.52 7.06 -20.75
CA VAL A 191 10.69 6.27 -20.32
C VAL A 191 12.01 6.89 -20.79
N ALA A 192 12.07 7.40 -22.03
CA ALA A 192 13.23 8.14 -22.52
C ALA A 192 13.48 9.43 -21.72
N PHE A 193 12.42 10.13 -21.32
CA PHE A 193 12.50 11.30 -20.44
C PHE A 193 13.04 10.93 -19.05
N LEU A 194 12.52 9.88 -18.41
CA LEU A 194 13.01 9.41 -17.11
C LEU A 194 14.50 9.06 -17.17
N LYS A 195 14.92 8.34 -18.22
CA LYS A 195 16.34 7.99 -18.45
C LYS A 195 17.23 9.22 -18.57
N LYS A 196 16.82 10.19 -19.40
CA LYS A 196 17.57 11.42 -19.65
C LYS A 196 17.75 12.27 -18.38
N HIS A 197 16.74 12.27 -17.51
CA HIS A 197 16.72 13.10 -16.32
C HIS A 197 17.02 12.32 -15.03
N GLU A 198 17.39 11.04 -15.13
CA GLU A 198 17.72 10.15 -13.99
C GLU A 198 16.63 10.20 -12.91
N LEU A 199 15.37 10.08 -13.33
CA LEU A 199 14.21 10.13 -12.45
C LEU A 199 13.79 8.71 -12.07
N ILE A 200 13.86 8.39 -10.78
CA ILE A 200 13.72 7.01 -10.28
C ILE A 200 12.72 6.87 -9.12
N ASP A 201 12.20 7.99 -8.61
CA ASP A 201 11.38 7.98 -7.39
C ASP A 201 9.97 7.45 -7.65
N TYR A 202 9.30 8.01 -8.68
CA TYR A 202 7.91 7.73 -9.01
C TYR A 202 7.74 7.66 -10.54
N PRO A 203 8.10 6.54 -11.21
CA PRO A 203 8.33 6.53 -12.66
C PRO A 203 7.15 7.00 -13.51
N ASP A 204 6.01 6.31 -13.43
CA ASP A 204 4.81 6.63 -14.20
C ASP A 204 4.15 7.93 -13.73
N GLN A 205 4.16 8.21 -12.43
CA GLN A 205 3.65 9.46 -11.86
C GLN A 205 4.47 10.68 -12.31
N ASP A 206 5.80 10.58 -12.37
CA ASP A 206 6.68 11.67 -12.81
C ASP A 206 6.52 11.94 -14.31
N ILE A 207 6.27 10.91 -15.12
CA ILE A 207 5.86 11.09 -16.52
C ILE A 207 4.55 11.88 -16.58
N LEU A 208 3.52 11.44 -15.88
CA LEU A 208 2.22 12.13 -15.90
C LEU A 208 2.34 13.58 -15.41
N ASN A 209 3.11 13.84 -14.36
CA ASN A 209 3.35 15.19 -13.84
C ASN A 209 4.16 16.07 -14.80
N TYR A 210 5.13 15.52 -15.52
CA TYR A 210 5.87 16.29 -16.52
C TYR A 210 5.01 16.66 -17.74
N PHE A 211 4.26 15.70 -18.28
CA PHE A 211 3.46 15.91 -19.49
C PHE A 211 2.16 16.67 -19.23
N TYR A 212 1.56 16.52 -18.04
CA TYR A 212 0.23 17.05 -17.72
C TYR A 212 0.22 18.03 -16.53
N GLY A 213 1.28 18.17 -15.75
CA GLY A 213 1.25 18.96 -14.51
C GLY A 213 0.93 20.44 -14.73
N ALA A 214 1.40 21.05 -15.83
CA ALA A 214 1.20 22.48 -16.10
C ALA A 214 -0.27 22.89 -16.25
N ASP A 215 -1.08 22.07 -16.93
CA ASP A 215 -2.48 22.38 -17.28
C ASP A 215 -3.52 21.42 -16.64
N CYS A 216 -3.06 20.50 -15.78
CA CYS A 216 -3.92 19.62 -14.98
C CYS A 216 -4.94 20.41 -14.14
N ARG A 217 -6.19 19.95 -14.08
CA ARG A 217 -7.15 20.45 -13.09
C ARG A 217 -6.85 19.82 -11.73
N LEU A 218 -6.47 20.62 -10.74
CA LEU A 218 -6.26 20.15 -9.38
C LEU A 218 -7.61 19.96 -8.69
N LEU A 219 -7.85 18.74 -8.20
CA LEU A 219 -9.07 18.32 -7.54
C LEU A 219 -8.98 18.43 -6.00
N PRO A 220 -10.13 18.53 -5.29
CA PRO A 220 -10.18 18.43 -3.84
C PRO A 220 -9.55 17.13 -3.28
N ASP A 221 -8.96 17.22 -2.09
CA ASP A 221 -8.28 16.10 -1.40
C ASP A 221 -9.19 14.88 -1.14
N LYS A 222 -10.50 15.10 -1.01
CA LYS A 222 -11.49 14.03 -0.83
C LYS A 222 -11.44 12.96 -1.92
N TYR A 223 -10.98 13.30 -3.13
CA TYR A 223 -10.91 12.35 -4.25
C TYR A 223 -9.66 11.46 -4.23
N ASN A 224 -8.69 11.70 -3.34
CA ASN A 224 -7.49 10.85 -3.18
C ASN A 224 -6.84 11.12 -1.81
N THR A 225 -7.50 10.70 -0.73
CA THR A 225 -7.04 10.91 0.65
C THR A 225 -6.14 9.75 1.08
N LEU A 226 -4.86 10.05 1.35
CA LEU A 226 -3.88 9.05 1.79
C LEU A 226 -4.14 8.58 3.23
N VAL A 227 -4.37 7.29 3.41
CA VAL A 227 -4.78 6.71 4.71
C VAL A 227 -3.68 6.84 5.78
N ASN A 228 -2.41 6.64 5.41
CA ASN A 228 -1.28 6.86 6.33
C ASN A 228 -1.24 8.29 6.87
N TRP A 229 -1.67 9.27 6.08
CA TRP A 229 -1.68 10.67 6.47
C TRP A 229 -2.77 10.97 7.51
N GLU A 230 -3.98 10.46 7.29
CA GLU A 230 -5.08 10.58 8.24
C GLU A 230 -4.77 9.86 9.56
N MET A 231 -4.19 8.65 9.49
CA MET A 231 -3.72 7.92 10.68
C MET A 231 -2.59 8.65 11.41
N GLY A 232 -1.66 9.27 10.67
CA GLY A 232 -0.58 10.10 11.24
C GLY A 232 -1.12 11.32 12.01
N LYS A 233 -2.25 11.88 11.56
CA LYS A 233 -3.01 12.94 12.24
C LYS A 233 -3.89 12.44 13.40
N ARG A 234 -3.83 11.14 13.74
CA ARG A 234 -4.65 10.48 14.76
C ARG A 234 -6.17 10.63 14.54
N ARG A 235 -6.59 10.81 13.28
CA ARG A 235 -7.99 10.78 12.91
C ARG A 235 -8.46 9.34 12.83
N ASN A 236 -9.76 9.14 13.05
CA ASN A 236 -10.40 7.83 12.93
C ASN A 236 -11.83 7.95 12.41
N GLU A 237 -12.24 9.12 11.92
CA GLU A 237 -13.59 9.33 11.40
C GLU A 237 -13.57 9.14 9.88
N LEU A 238 -14.58 8.42 9.38
CA LEU A 238 -14.77 8.21 7.95
C LEU A 238 -15.67 9.32 7.40
N GLU A 239 -15.27 9.89 6.29
CA GLU A 239 -15.99 10.92 5.54
C GLU A 239 -16.29 10.42 4.12
N SER A 240 -17.09 11.17 3.38
CA SER A 240 -17.36 10.92 1.96
C SER A 240 -16.11 11.22 1.12
N ARG A 241 -15.26 10.20 0.95
CA ARG A 241 -13.91 10.32 0.35
C ARG A 241 -13.51 9.05 -0.40
N ILE A 242 -12.54 9.18 -1.29
CA ILE A 242 -11.75 8.07 -1.82
C ILE A 242 -10.48 7.96 -0.98
N TYR A 243 -10.36 6.85 -0.26
CA TYR A 243 -9.22 6.54 0.59
C TYR A 243 -8.19 5.72 -0.18
N HIS A 244 -6.95 6.20 -0.22
CA HIS A 244 -5.84 5.54 -0.91
C HIS A 244 -4.89 4.91 0.11
N TYR A 245 -4.82 3.58 0.10
CA TYR A 245 -4.04 2.74 1.02
C TYR A 245 -2.60 2.54 0.53
N ALA A 246 -2.01 3.59 -0.04
CA ALA A 246 -0.67 3.59 -0.62
C ALA A 246 0.36 3.00 0.34
N ASN A 247 1.22 2.11 -0.16
CA ASN A 247 2.18 1.34 0.65
C ASN A 247 1.54 0.40 1.67
N LYS A 248 0.39 -0.22 1.33
CA LYS A 248 -0.22 -1.35 2.06
C LYS A 248 -0.69 -0.99 3.47
N GLN A 249 -1.43 0.10 3.61
CA GLN A 249 -1.82 0.69 4.90
C GLN A 249 -3.11 0.08 5.48
N TYR A 250 -3.22 -1.25 5.51
CA TYR A 250 -4.35 -1.98 6.07
C TYR A 250 -3.86 -3.04 7.07
N ALA A 251 -4.62 -3.27 8.14
CA ALA A 251 -4.26 -4.21 9.21
C ALA A 251 -5.50 -4.97 9.71
N PHE A 252 -5.29 -6.08 10.43
CA PHE A 252 -6.38 -6.77 11.14
C PHE A 252 -6.68 -6.07 12.48
N ASP A 253 -7.03 -4.80 12.39
CA ASP A 253 -7.37 -3.97 13.54
C ASP A 253 -8.77 -3.38 13.37
N TYR A 254 -9.71 -3.90 14.17
CA TYR A 254 -11.11 -3.48 14.13
C TYR A 254 -11.36 -2.16 14.89
N GLY A 255 -10.40 -1.67 15.69
CA GLY A 255 -10.49 -0.40 16.41
C GLY A 255 -10.23 0.82 15.53
N ASN A 256 -9.58 0.62 14.39
CA ASN A 256 -9.31 1.64 13.40
C ASN A 256 -10.34 1.56 12.25
N ASN A 257 -11.07 2.65 12.03
CA ASN A 257 -12.15 2.70 11.05
C ASN A 257 -11.66 2.63 9.60
N TYR A 258 -10.42 3.06 9.30
CA TYR A 258 -9.85 2.86 7.96
C TYR A 258 -9.54 1.38 7.70
N HIS A 259 -8.96 0.70 8.67
CA HIS A 259 -8.72 -0.75 8.58
C HIS A 259 -10.03 -1.53 8.47
N ARG A 260 -11.02 -1.17 9.29
CA ARG A 260 -12.37 -1.75 9.21
C ARG A 260 -13.04 -1.49 7.86
N LEU A 261 -12.96 -0.28 7.32
CA LEU A 261 -13.52 0.06 6.02
C LEU A 261 -12.94 -0.84 4.91
N PHE A 262 -11.63 -1.04 4.89
CA PHE A 262 -10.98 -1.96 3.96
C PHE A 262 -11.48 -3.41 4.14
N LEU A 263 -11.49 -3.91 5.38
CA LEU A 263 -11.89 -5.29 5.70
C LEU A 263 -13.37 -5.57 5.38
N ASP A 264 -14.27 -4.63 5.69
CA ASP A 264 -15.70 -4.74 5.40
C ASP A 264 -15.94 -4.84 3.88
N ASN A 265 -15.17 -4.10 3.09
CA ASN A 265 -15.22 -4.20 1.63
C ASN A 265 -14.67 -5.54 1.14
N PHE A 266 -13.50 -5.98 1.64
CA PHE A 266 -12.86 -7.22 1.21
C PHE A 266 -13.70 -8.45 1.56
N ALA A 267 -14.27 -8.47 2.76
CA ALA A 267 -15.09 -9.57 3.26
C ALA A 267 -16.32 -9.85 2.39
N ALA A 268 -16.80 -8.84 1.67
CA ALA A 268 -17.93 -8.95 0.74
C ALA A 268 -17.50 -9.35 -0.69
N THR A 269 -16.24 -9.73 -0.91
CA THR A 269 -15.73 -10.15 -2.22
C THR A 269 -15.56 -11.67 -2.33
N PRO A 270 -15.56 -12.25 -3.54
CA PRO A 270 -15.33 -13.69 -3.73
C PRO A 270 -13.96 -14.20 -3.26
N TRP A 271 -12.99 -13.31 -3.05
CA TRP A 271 -11.67 -13.66 -2.51
C TRP A 271 -11.74 -14.01 -1.01
N CYS A 272 -12.71 -13.50 -0.26
CA CYS A 272 -12.90 -13.84 1.14
C CYS A 272 -13.63 -15.19 1.26
N ASN A 273 -12.90 -16.29 1.04
CA ASN A 273 -13.42 -17.66 1.04
C ASN A 273 -12.59 -18.58 1.96
N ALA A 274 -13.00 -19.85 2.05
CA ALA A 274 -12.35 -20.83 2.93
C ALA A 274 -10.85 -20.99 2.63
N ASP A 275 -10.46 -21.00 1.36
CA ASP A 275 -9.05 -21.15 0.98
C ASP A 275 -8.22 -19.94 1.42
N PHE A 276 -8.78 -18.73 1.31
CA PHE A 276 -8.15 -17.52 1.83
C PHE A 276 -7.91 -17.63 3.34
N PHE A 277 -8.92 -18.03 4.13
CA PHE A 277 -8.75 -18.20 5.58
C PHE A 277 -7.69 -19.24 5.93
N CYS A 278 -7.66 -20.37 5.22
CA CYS A 278 -6.63 -21.40 5.40
C CYS A 278 -5.22 -20.86 5.13
N ARG A 279 -5.02 -20.14 4.02
CA ARG A 279 -3.72 -19.54 3.69
C ARG A 279 -3.34 -18.41 4.65
N LEU A 280 -4.30 -17.59 5.06
CA LEU A 280 -4.09 -16.51 6.03
C LEU A 280 -3.64 -17.07 7.37
N ALA A 281 -4.34 -18.09 7.90
CA ALA A 281 -3.98 -18.75 9.14
C ALA A 281 -2.56 -19.36 9.07
N HIS A 282 -2.23 -20.00 7.94
CA HIS A 282 -0.89 -20.52 7.70
C HIS A 282 0.17 -19.41 7.71
N ASN A 283 -0.06 -18.31 6.99
CA ASN A 283 0.89 -17.19 6.90
C ASN A 283 1.10 -16.51 8.27
N ILE A 284 0.04 -16.30 9.04
CA ILE A 284 0.12 -15.77 10.41
C ILE A 284 0.96 -16.71 11.28
N GLN A 285 0.71 -18.02 11.22
CA GLN A 285 1.47 -19.02 11.99
C GLN A 285 2.95 -19.03 11.62
N GLN A 286 3.29 -18.97 10.32
CA GLN A 286 4.69 -18.91 9.88
C GLN A 286 5.39 -17.64 10.36
N ASN A 287 4.74 -16.48 10.25
CA ASN A 287 5.30 -15.22 10.73
C ASN A 287 5.56 -15.24 12.25
N ALA A 288 4.60 -15.78 13.03
CA ALA A 288 4.77 -15.96 14.46
C ALA A 288 5.95 -16.91 14.79
N ARG A 289 6.08 -18.02 14.05
CA ARG A 289 7.19 -18.97 14.21
C ARG A 289 8.55 -18.34 13.89
N SER A 290 8.65 -17.56 12.82
CA SER A 290 9.88 -16.86 12.45
C SER A 290 10.30 -15.84 13.51
N LYS A 291 9.36 -15.07 14.07
CA LYS A 291 9.63 -14.15 15.19
C LYS A 291 10.12 -14.88 16.43
N LEU A 292 9.47 -15.99 16.78
CA LEU A 292 9.88 -16.83 17.90
C LEU A 292 11.30 -17.37 17.70
N LEU A 293 11.68 -17.74 16.48
CA LEU A 293 13.03 -18.21 16.17
C LEU A 293 14.08 -17.09 16.29
N VAL A 294 13.79 -15.89 15.76
CA VAL A 294 14.67 -14.72 15.92
C VAL A 294 14.85 -14.40 17.39
N TYR A 295 13.75 -14.35 18.15
CA TYR A 295 13.78 -14.15 19.59
C TYR A 295 14.60 -15.24 20.31
N ALA A 296 14.38 -16.52 19.97
CA ALA A 296 15.10 -17.64 20.57
C ALA A 296 16.60 -17.52 20.30
N ASN A 297 17.01 -17.11 19.09
CA ASN A 297 18.40 -16.89 18.76
C ASN A 297 19.02 -15.69 19.52
N LEU A 298 18.30 -14.56 19.62
CA LEU A 298 18.80 -13.37 20.33
C LEU A 298 18.92 -13.60 21.84
N THR A 299 18.10 -14.49 22.39
CA THR A 299 18.07 -14.83 23.82
C THR A 299 18.80 -16.13 24.14
N ALA A 300 19.32 -16.84 23.15
CA ALA A 300 19.96 -18.15 23.32
C ALA A 300 21.16 -18.04 24.29
N GLY A 301 21.12 -18.86 25.36
CA GLY A 301 22.18 -18.88 26.37
C GLY A 301 22.25 -17.64 27.27
N ARG A 302 21.28 -16.72 27.16
CA ARG A 302 21.20 -15.50 27.98
C ARG A 302 20.16 -15.64 29.08
N LYS A 303 20.36 -14.90 30.19
CA LYS A 303 19.36 -14.74 31.24
C LYS A 303 18.44 -13.57 30.89
N ARG A 304 17.15 -13.84 30.80
CA ARG A 304 16.16 -12.84 30.39
C ARG A 304 15.67 -12.03 31.59
N ILE A 305 15.57 -10.72 31.40
CA ILE A 305 14.88 -9.80 32.30
C ILE A 305 13.75 -9.18 31.50
N VAL A 306 12.52 -9.58 31.80
CA VAL A 306 11.33 -9.10 31.13
C VAL A 306 10.82 -7.86 31.86
N VAL A 307 10.49 -6.82 31.11
CA VAL A 307 10.01 -5.54 31.64
C VAL A 307 8.64 -5.25 31.06
N GLY A 308 7.62 -5.10 31.89
CA GLY A 308 6.26 -4.84 31.42
C GLY A 308 5.28 -4.44 32.54
N PRO A 309 3.97 -4.36 32.24
CA PRO A 309 2.96 -3.99 33.23
C PRO A 309 2.71 -5.13 34.25
N ASP A 310 2.58 -4.79 35.54
CA ASP A 310 2.30 -5.73 36.63
C ASP A 310 1.18 -6.72 36.31
N LYS A 311 0.06 -6.19 35.80
CA LYS A 311 -1.15 -6.98 35.49
C LYS A 311 -0.94 -8.05 34.40
N GLU A 312 0.15 -7.97 33.63
CA GLU A 312 0.46 -8.90 32.54
C GLU A 312 1.64 -9.85 32.88
N GLU A 313 2.19 -9.80 34.10
CA GLU A 313 3.35 -10.62 34.49
C GLU A 313 3.13 -12.10 34.22
N GLU A 314 2.02 -12.67 34.70
CA GLU A 314 1.72 -14.10 34.57
C GLU A 314 1.66 -14.52 33.09
N LYS A 315 1.03 -13.69 32.25
CA LYS A 315 0.93 -13.92 30.80
C LYS A 315 2.31 -13.96 30.16
N TYR A 316 3.17 -12.98 30.41
CA TYR A 316 4.49 -12.91 29.79
C TYR A 316 5.44 -13.99 30.31
N ARG A 317 5.35 -14.35 31.60
CA ARG A 317 6.10 -15.47 32.16
C ARG A 317 5.75 -16.79 31.48
N LYS A 318 4.46 -17.07 31.29
CA LYS A 318 3.98 -18.27 30.58
C LYS A 318 4.37 -18.26 29.11
N MET A 319 4.13 -17.15 28.42
CA MET A 319 4.41 -17.00 27.00
C MET A 319 5.89 -17.19 26.67
N LEU A 320 6.78 -16.62 27.49
CA LEU A 320 8.22 -16.71 27.28
C LEU A 320 8.86 -17.95 27.92
N MET A 321 8.08 -18.73 28.69
CA MET A 321 8.59 -19.85 29.48
C MET A 321 9.83 -19.44 30.28
N LEU A 322 9.68 -18.42 31.14
CA LEU A 322 10.81 -17.94 31.94
C LEU A 322 11.32 -19.06 32.87
N ARG A 323 12.64 -19.23 32.89
CA ARG A 323 13.34 -20.25 33.66
C ARG A 323 13.63 -19.73 35.06
N GLU A 324 14.02 -20.64 35.94
CA GLU A 324 14.53 -20.31 37.26
C GLU A 324 15.76 -19.40 37.15
N GLY A 325 15.75 -18.26 37.84
CA GLY A 325 16.78 -17.22 37.76
C GLY A 325 16.55 -16.13 36.70
N GLU A 326 15.48 -16.22 35.90
CA GLU A 326 15.03 -15.14 35.01
C GLU A 326 13.97 -14.28 35.69
N ARG A 327 14.02 -12.97 35.40
CA ARG A 327 13.29 -11.95 36.16
C ARG A 327 12.18 -11.32 35.34
N TYR A 328 11.12 -10.92 36.03
CA TYR A 328 10.12 -9.99 35.53
C TYR A 328 10.18 -8.75 36.41
N LEU A 329 10.15 -7.56 35.80
CA LEU A 329 10.18 -6.27 36.48
C LEU A 329 9.16 -5.33 35.84
N THR A 330 8.65 -4.40 36.62
CA THR A 330 8.00 -3.20 36.08
C THR A 330 9.02 -2.20 35.57
N ALA A 331 8.55 -1.24 34.78
CA ALA A 331 9.38 -0.09 34.39
C ALA A 331 9.87 0.70 35.62
N ALA A 332 9.04 0.82 36.67
CA ALA A 332 9.40 1.51 37.90
C ALA A 332 10.49 0.76 38.69
N GLU A 333 10.37 -0.56 38.80
CA GLU A 333 11.37 -1.40 39.48
C GLU A 333 12.71 -1.40 38.74
N LEU A 334 12.68 -1.50 37.40
CA LEU A 334 13.90 -1.40 36.59
C LEU A 334 14.58 -0.04 36.79
N HIS A 335 13.80 1.05 36.81
CA HIS A 335 14.33 2.38 37.04
C HIS A 335 14.98 2.51 38.43
N ALA A 336 14.35 1.96 39.47
CA ALA A 336 14.86 1.99 40.83
C ALA A 336 16.14 1.15 41.02
N GLN A 337 16.25 -0.01 40.35
CA GLN A 337 17.42 -0.90 40.44
C GLN A 337 18.61 -0.40 39.59
N GLY A 338 18.36 0.44 38.61
CA GLY A 338 19.35 0.86 37.62
C GLY A 338 19.65 -0.22 36.58
N MET A 339 20.20 0.19 35.44
CA MET A 339 20.42 -0.69 34.27
C MET A 339 21.79 -1.38 34.29
N ASN A 340 22.18 -1.96 35.43
CA ASN A 340 23.39 -2.75 35.55
C ASN A 340 23.11 -4.21 35.16
N LEU A 341 23.31 -4.54 33.89
CA LEU A 341 23.17 -5.91 33.38
C LEU A 341 24.41 -6.73 33.72
N ALA A 342 24.21 -7.90 34.31
CA ALA A 342 25.28 -8.88 34.44
C ALA A 342 25.66 -9.45 33.07
N ALA A 343 26.88 -9.99 32.96
CA ALA A 343 27.33 -10.64 31.75
C ALA A 343 26.36 -11.77 31.34
N GLY A 344 25.85 -11.70 30.11
CA GLY A 344 24.88 -12.66 29.59
C GLY A 344 23.42 -12.37 29.94
N GLU A 345 23.09 -11.23 30.54
CA GLU A 345 21.71 -10.78 30.69
C GLU A 345 21.20 -10.00 29.47
N ILE A 346 19.89 -10.07 29.21
CA ILE A 346 19.21 -9.30 28.16
C ILE A 346 17.85 -8.78 28.64
N LEU A 347 17.57 -7.50 28.35
CA LEU A 347 16.28 -6.88 28.66
C LEU A 347 15.26 -7.13 27.54
N ILE A 348 14.02 -7.42 27.91
CA ILE A 348 12.92 -7.61 26.96
C ILE A 348 11.77 -6.72 27.38
N PHE A 349 11.48 -5.69 26.58
CA PHE A 349 10.48 -4.68 26.93
C PHE A 349 9.12 -4.96 26.28
N PHE A 350 8.09 -5.13 27.09
CA PHE A 350 6.68 -5.15 26.68
C PHE A 350 6.03 -3.81 27.06
N LEU A 351 6.39 -2.77 26.31
CA LEU A 351 5.91 -1.40 26.53
C LEU A 351 5.19 -0.89 25.26
N PRO A 352 4.21 0.03 25.40
CA PRO A 352 3.64 0.72 24.24
C PRO A 352 4.73 1.37 23.37
N TYR A 353 4.49 1.47 22.05
CA TYR A 353 5.51 1.91 21.08
C TYR A 353 6.18 3.24 21.47
N GLU A 354 5.39 4.26 21.84
CA GLU A 354 5.92 5.57 22.25
C GLU A 354 6.85 5.45 23.47
N SER A 355 6.45 4.67 24.48
CA SER A 355 7.25 4.44 25.69
C SER A 355 8.52 3.64 25.38
N PHE A 356 8.43 2.62 24.53
CA PHE A 356 9.59 1.85 24.09
C PHE A 356 10.59 2.74 23.35
N MET A 357 10.14 3.62 22.45
CA MET A 357 11.02 4.53 21.71
C MET A 357 11.77 5.51 22.62
N GLN A 358 11.12 5.99 23.69
CA GLN A 358 11.78 6.82 24.70
C GLN A 358 12.86 6.04 25.46
N VAL A 359 12.54 4.82 25.92
CA VAL A 359 13.48 3.95 26.63
C VAL A 359 14.64 3.56 25.73
N LYS A 360 14.38 3.21 24.46
CA LYS A 360 15.38 2.88 23.45
C LYS A 360 16.38 4.02 23.27
N LYS A 361 15.90 5.24 23.04
CA LYS A 361 16.77 6.42 22.85
C LYS A 361 17.67 6.66 24.06
N HIS A 362 17.14 6.48 25.27
CA HIS A 362 17.92 6.61 26.49
C HIS A 362 18.97 5.50 26.61
N LEU A 363 18.60 4.24 26.38
CA LEU A 363 19.51 3.09 26.39
C LEU A 363 20.65 3.23 25.38
N GLU A 364 20.35 3.63 24.15
CA GLU A 364 21.34 3.88 23.10
C GLU A 364 22.30 5.03 23.48
N SER A 365 21.80 6.08 24.13
CA SER A 365 22.64 7.18 24.64
C SER A 365 23.61 6.73 25.73
N CYS A 366 23.28 5.64 26.44
CA CYS A 366 24.13 5.01 27.44
C CYS A 366 25.04 3.91 26.85
N GLY A 367 25.07 3.75 25.52
CA GLY A 367 25.91 2.76 24.84
C GLY A 367 25.32 1.35 24.74
N ALA A 368 24.07 1.14 25.16
CA ALA A 368 23.37 -0.12 24.94
C ALA A 368 22.98 -0.27 23.47
N VAL A 369 22.87 -1.51 23.01
CA VAL A 369 22.64 -1.85 21.59
C VAL A 369 21.44 -2.79 21.49
N GLU A 370 20.45 -2.43 20.69
CA GLU A 370 19.28 -3.27 20.43
C GLU A 370 19.69 -4.59 19.77
N GLY A 371 19.11 -5.71 20.20
CA GLY A 371 19.49 -7.07 19.78
C GLY A 371 20.68 -7.66 20.55
N MET A 372 21.50 -6.83 21.21
CA MET A 372 22.57 -7.30 22.09
C MET A 372 22.21 -7.18 23.57
N HIS A 373 21.80 -5.98 24.00
CA HIS A 373 21.56 -5.66 25.40
C HIS A 373 20.07 -5.64 25.74
N PHE A 374 19.24 -5.25 24.79
CA PHE A 374 17.79 -5.19 24.95
C PHE A 374 17.05 -5.46 23.64
N ILE A 375 15.78 -5.85 23.72
CA ILE A 375 14.90 -6.03 22.57
C ILE A 375 13.47 -5.58 22.87
N ASN A 376 12.73 -5.20 21.82
CA ASN A 376 11.29 -4.99 21.89
C ASN A 376 10.53 -6.33 21.96
N GLY A 377 9.94 -6.64 23.11
CA GLY A 377 9.10 -7.83 23.30
C GLY A 377 7.73 -7.72 22.63
N MET A 378 7.23 -6.50 22.37
CA MET A 378 5.92 -6.30 21.72
C MET A 378 5.86 -6.92 20.33
N ILE A 379 7.00 -7.13 19.65
CA ILE A 379 7.03 -7.81 18.34
C ILE A 379 6.40 -9.22 18.38
N LEU A 380 6.39 -9.87 19.55
CA LEU A 380 5.82 -11.20 19.77
C LEU A 380 4.30 -11.18 20.03
N THR A 381 3.72 -10.02 20.30
CA THR A 381 2.32 -9.92 20.79
C THR A 381 1.48 -8.86 20.10
N ALA A 382 2.09 -7.85 19.49
CA ALA A 382 1.38 -6.80 18.79
C ALA A 382 1.06 -7.22 17.34
N PRO A 383 -0.14 -6.88 16.84
CA PRO A 383 -0.39 -6.81 15.41
C PRO A 383 0.62 -5.85 14.78
N ASP A 384 1.22 -6.26 13.67
CA ASP A 384 2.11 -5.41 12.87
C ASP A 384 1.39 -5.20 11.55
N ALA A 385 0.90 -3.98 11.32
CA ALA A 385 0.10 -3.64 10.13
C ALA A 385 0.79 -4.03 8.81
N GLN A 386 2.12 -3.88 8.72
CA GLN A 386 2.86 -4.27 7.52
C GLN A 386 2.90 -5.79 7.35
N GLN A 387 2.98 -6.53 8.45
CA GLN A 387 2.95 -7.99 8.42
C GLN A 387 1.56 -8.55 8.20
N ASP A 388 0.54 -7.94 8.79
CA ASP A 388 -0.86 -8.28 8.55
C ASP A 388 -1.20 -8.04 7.09
N ALA A 389 -0.82 -6.88 6.54
CA ALA A 389 -0.96 -6.58 5.13
C ALA A 389 -0.22 -7.59 4.25
N LYS A 390 0.99 -8.00 4.65
CA LYS A 390 1.76 -9.00 3.93
C LYS A 390 1.10 -10.38 3.99
N ALA A 391 0.67 -10.83 5.17
CA ALA A 391 0.01 -12.12 5.37
C ALA A 391 -1.32 -12.19 4.61
N PHE A 392 -2.07 -11.08 4.58
CA PHE A 392 -3.25 -10.88 3.77
C PHE A 392 -2.96 -10.96 2.27
N LEU A 393 -1.91 -10.28 1.79
CA LEU A 393 -1.58 -10.31 0.36
C LEU A 393 -1.14 -11.71 -0.07
N ASP A 394 -0.29 -12.35 0.72
CA ASP A 394 0.27 -13.68 0.46
C ASP A 394 -0.79 -14.81 0.62
N ALA A 395 -1.96 -14.52 1.20
CA ALA A 395 -3.09 -15.44 1.35
C ALA A 395 -4.15 -15.21 0.28
#